data_AF-A0A357EM05-F1
#
_entry.id   AF-A0A357EM05-F1
#
_cell.length_a   1.000
_cell.length_b   1.000
_cell.length_c   1.000
_cell.angle_alpha   90.00
_cell.angle_beta   90.00
_cell.angle_gamma   90.00
#
_symmetry.space_group_name_H-M   'P 1'
#
loop_
_entity.id
_entity.type
_entity.pdbx_description
1 polymer ?
#
loop_
_entity_poly.entity_id
_entity_poly.type
_entity_poly.pdbx_seq_one_letter_code
_entity_poly.pdbx_strand_id
1 'polypeptide(L)'
;MMTIFIAIVALGITATITYRAALCFAPIKLKRFTTSRKLFAVLLVLPVMLPGIVGAHGNVSLEDDVCVQRVGGNLVHFNAYQPQHAAKVQYCTDIPAEGDTFLVVDLVDPVLRHLPIGVRLIKGMSEA
;
A
#
# COMPACT_ATOMS: atom_id res chain seq x y z
N MET A 1 -7.41 11.59 -0.64
CA MET A 1 -5.95 11.73 -0.84
C MET A 1 -5.59 12.02 -2.29
N MET A 2 -6.15 11.33 -3.29
CA MET A 2 -5.89 11.59 -4.72
C MET A 2 -6.35 12.98 -5.21
N THR A 3 -7.44 13.50 -4.65
CA THR A 3 -7.99 14.83 -4.99
C THR A 3 -7.06 15.99 -4.60
N ILE A 4 -6.36 15.87 -3.48
CA ILE A 4 -5.40 16.88 -2.99
C ILE A 4 -4.16 16.91 -3.90
N PHE A 5 -3.71 15.74 -4.35
CA PHE A 5 -2.53 15.64 -5.22
C PHE A 5 -2.78 16.27 -6.59
N ILE A 6 -3.98 16.05 -7.18
CA ILE A 6 -4.38 16.66 -8.45
C ILE A 6 -4.46 18.19 -8.31
N ALA A 7 -4.98 18.69 -7.19
CA ALA A 7 -5.06 20.14 -6.94
C ALA A 7 -3.67 20.79 -6.86
N ILE A 8 -2.71 20.15 -6.18
CA ILE A 8 -1.33 20.67 -6.06
C ILE A 8 -0.61 20.71 -7.42
N VAL A 9 -0.77 19.65 -8.22
CA VAL A 9 -0.17 19.60 -9.56
C VAL A 9 -0.81 20.63 -10.50
N ALA A 10 -2.14 20.79 -10.46
CA ALA A 10 -2.84 21.78 -11.27
C ALA A 10 -2.44 23.22 -10.89
N LEU A 11 -2.32 23.53 -9.59
CA LEU A 11 -1.86 24.84 -9.09
C LEU A 11 -0.39 25.11 -9.44
N GLY A 12 0.46 24.08 -9.40
CA GLY A 12 1.85 24.20 -9.84
C GLY A 12 1.96 24.51 -11.33
N ILE A 13 1.19 23.82 -12.17
CA ILE A 13 1.19 24.04 -13.62
C ILE A 13 0.66 25.44 -13.96
N THR A 14 -0.44 25.89 -13.34
CA THR A 14 -0.97 27.24 -13.59
C THR A 14 -0.03 28.34 -13.11
N ALA A 15 0.61 28.17 -11.94
CA ALA A 15 1.62 29.10 -11.45
C ALA A 15 2.84 29.17 -12.39
N THR A 16 3.30 28.05 -12.94
CA THR A 16 4.46 28.03 -13.84
C THR A 16 4.13 28.67 -15.20
N ILE A 17 2.89 28.48 -15.68
CA ILE A 17 2.41 29.09 -16.94
C ILE A 17 2.22 30.61 -16.77
N THR A 18 1.65 31.07 -15.66
CA THR A 18 1.46 32.50 -15.39
C THR A 18 2.79 33.22 -15.12
N TYR A 19 3.73 32.59 -14.41
CA TYR A 19 5.08 33.14 -14.20
C TYR A 19 5.88 33.21 -15.52
N ARG A 20 5.70 32.24 -16.42
CA ARG A 20 6.28 32.29 -17.79
C ARG A 20 5.70 33.42 -18.64
N ALA A 21 4.41 33.70 -18.53
CA ALA A 21 3.76 34.78 -19.28
C ALA A 21 4.16 36.18 -18.77
N ALA A 22 4.39 36.34 -17.47
CA ALA A 22 4.81 37.61 -16.88
C ALA A 22 6.28 37.97 -17.16
N LEU A 23 7.14 36.98 -17.46
CA LEU A 23 8.59 37.19 -17.67
C LEU A 23 9.00 37.51 -19.11
N CYS A 24 8.06 37.72 -20.04
CA CYS A 24 8.42 37.86 -21.46
C CYS A 24 7.82 39.11 -22.14
N PHE A 25 8.23 40.31 -21.72
CA PHE A 25 8.22 41.52 -22.56
C PHE A 25 9.45 42.44 -22.37
N ALA A 26 10.57 41.91 -21.86
CA ALA A 26 11.87 42.58 -22.04
C ALA A 26 12.60 41.88 -23.20
N PRO A 27 12.93 42.59 -24.30
CA PRO A 27 13.71 42.00 -25.39
C PRO A 27 15.16 41.84 -24.93
N ILE A 28 15.44 40.75 -24.22
CA ILE A 28 16.81 40.32 -23.97
C ILE A 28 17.35 39.90 -25.33
N LYS A 29 18.36 40.62 -25.86
CA LYS A 29 19.07 40.21 -27.08
C LYS A 29 19.59 38.79 -26.88
N LEU A 30 18.90 37.83 -27.49
CA LEU A 30 19.25 36.42 -27.42
C LEU A 30 20.57 36.22 -28.18
N LYS A 31 21.68 36.25 -27.42
CA LYS A 31 22.99 35.86 -27.94
C LYS A 31 22.87 34.42 -28.41
N ARG A 32 23.20 34.19 -29.69
CA ARG A 32 23.19 32.89 -30.37
C ARG A 32 23.61 31.79 -29.41
N PHE A 33 22.65 30.98 -28.99
CA PHE A 33 22.86 29.91 -28.01
C PHE A 33 23.72 28.85 -28.70
N THR A 34 25.04 28.95 -28.49
CA THR A 34 25.97 27.95 -28.99
C THR A 34 25.65 26.65 -28.28
N THR A 35 25.08 25.70 -29.00
CA THR A 35 24.61 24.41 -28.50
C THR A 35 25.76 23.64 -27.83
N SER A 36 25.94 23.85 -26.53
CA SER A 36 26.91 23.10 -25.73
C SER A 36 26.36 21.69 -25.53
N ARG A 37 26.92 20.73 -26.28
CA ARG A 37 26.60 19.28 -26.20
C ARG A 37 26.53 18.75 -24.76
N LYS A 38 27.25 19.38 -23.82
CA LYS A 38 27.28 19.01 -22.39
C LYS A 38 25.93 19.22 -21.68
N LEU A 39 25.18 20.26 -22.03
CA LEU A 39 23.85 20.52 -21.46
C LEU A 39 22.82 19.46 -21.88
N PHE A 40 22.93 18.97 -23.12
CA PHE A 40 22.06 17.92 -23.63
C PHE A 40 22.33 16.58 -22.92
N ALA A 41 23.59 16.26 -22.63
CA ALA A 41 23.96 15.06 -21.88
C ALA A 41 23.40 15.07 -20.45
N VAL A 42 23.47 16.20 -19.74
CA VAL A 42 22.92 16.33 -18.38
C VAL A 42 21.40 16.15 -18.36
N LEU A 43 20.69 16.72 -19.34
CA LEU A 43 19.23 16.59 -19.44
C LEU A 43 18.79 15.13 -19.72
N LEU A 44 19.62 14.34 -20.42
CA LEU A 44 19.32 12.96 -20.78
C LEU A 44 19.61 11.97 -19.63
N VAL A 45 20.55 12.29 -18.74
CA VAL A 45 20.89 11.46 -17.58
C VAL A 45 19.93 11.67 -16.39
N LEU A 46 19.35 12.86 -16.26
CA LEU A 46 18.48 13.22 -15.13
C LEU A 46 17.25 12.31 -14.92
N PRO A 47 16.52 11.84 -15.95
CA PRO A 47 15.34 10.98 -15.79
C PRO A 47 15.67 9.58 -15.23
N VAL A 48 16.89 9.08 -15.47
CA VAL A 48 17.33 7.74 -15.05
C VAL A 48 17.59 7.67 -13.54
N MET A 49 17.84 8.83 -12.91
CA MET A 49 18.13 8.94 -11.48
C MET A 49 16.88 9.25 -10.64
N LEU A 50 15.70 9.40 -11.26
CA LEU A 50 14.46 9.56 -10.52
C LEU A 50 13.96 8.19 -10.03
N PRO A 51 13.71 8.01 -8.72
CA PRO A 51 13.15 6.77 -8.21
C PRO A 51 11.78 6.53 -8.87
N GLY A 52 11.61 5.34 -9.45
CA GLY A 52 10.34 4.91 -10.00
C GLY A 52 9.28 4.89 -8.89
N ILE A 53 8.07 5.36 -9.21
CA ILE A 53 6.92 5.25 -8.31
C ILE A 53 6.52 3.78 -8.28
N VAL A 54 7.07 3.01 -7.33
CA VAL A 54 6.64 1.64 -7.08
C VAL A 54 5.30 1.71 -6.36
N GLY A 55 4.25 1.25 -7.04
CA GLY A 55 2.95 0.98 -6.41
C GLY A 55 3.09 -0.23 -5.49
N ALA A 56 3.50 -0.02 -4.25
CA ALA A 56 3.28 -1.02 -3.21
C ALA A 56 1.76 -1.14 -3.02
N HIS A 57 1.23 -2.36 -3.12
CA HIS A 57 -0.15 -2.62 -2.69
C HIS A 57 -0.29 -2.11 -1.26
N GLY A 58 -1.20 -1.14 -1.06
CA GLY A 58 -1.43 -0.53 0.24
C GLY A 58 -1.88 -1.57 1.26
N ASN A 59 -1.43 -1.40 2.49
CA ASN A 59 -1.92 -2.14 3.65
C ASN A 59 -3.44 -1.94 3.74
N VAL A 60 -4.22 -3.01 3.72
CA VAL A 60 -5.60 -2.93 4.23
C VAL A 60 -5.49 -2.51 5.70
N SER A 61 -6.37 -1.63 6.17
CA SER A 61 -6.36 -1.34 7.60
C SER A 61 -6.63 -2.65 8.33
N LEU A 62 -5.86 -2.96 9.37
CA LEU A 62 -5.93 -4.26 10.03
C LEU A 62 -7.31 -4.50 10.67
N GLU A 63 -7.99 -3.41 11.05
CA GLU A 63 -9.39 -3.41 11.48
C GLU A 63 -10.40 -3.76 10.38
N ASP A 64 -10.07 -3.58 9.10
CA ASP A 64 -10.95 -3.93 7.98
C ASP A 64 -10.73 -5.37 7.48
N ASP A 65 -9.78 -6.12 8.06
CA ASP A 65 -9.55 -7.52 7.72
C ASP A 65 -10.61 -8.41 8.39
N VAL A 66 -11.39 -9.13 7.56
CA VAL A 66 -12.48 -10.01 7.97
C VAL A 66 -11.99 -11.16 8.87
N CYS A 67 -10.72 -11.55 8.77
CA CYS A 67 -10.13 -12.61 9.58
C CYS A 67 -9.60 -12.10 10.95
N VAL A 68 -9.59 -10.78 11.19
CA VAL A 68 -9.18 -10.21 12.48
C VAL A 68 -10.37 -10.18 13.44
N GLN A 69 -10.19 -10.76 14.62
CA GLN A 69 -11.21 -10.92 15.65
C GLN A 69 -10.73 -10.29 16.96
N ARG A 70 -11.67 -9.79 17.77
CA ARG A 70 -11.38 -9.33 19.14
C ARG A 70 -11.57 -10.47 20.14
N VAL A 71 -10.49 -10.85 20.83
CA VAL A 71 -10.49 -11.86 21.89
C VAL A 71 -10.02 -11.21 23.19
N GLY A 72 -10.91 -11.14 24.18
CA GLY A 72 -10.60 -10.50 25.46
C GLY A 72 -10.16 -9.04 25.34
N GLY A 73 -10.65 -8.32 24.34
CA GLY A 73 -10.31 -6.92 24.07
C GLY A 73 -9.09 -6.70 23.17
N ASN A 74 -8.30 -7.73 22.88
CA ASN A 74 -7.12 -7.66 22.01
C ASN A 74 -7.42 -8.21 20.62
N LEU A 75 -6.69 -7.74 19.61
CA LEU A 75 -6.77 -8.20 18.23
C LEU A 75 -5.96 -9.48 18.03
N VAL A 76 -6.58 -10.45 17.37
CA VAL A 76 -5.96 -11.69 16.92
C VAL A 76 -6.44 -11.98 15.50
N HIS A 77 -5.53 -12.34 14.61
CA HIS A 77 -5.86 -12.72 13.24
C HIS A 77 -5.95 -14.24 13.16
N PHE A 78 -7.14 -14.75 12.78
CA PHE A 78 -7.42 -16.17 12.62
C PHE A 78 -7.69 -16.47 11.15
N ASN A 79 -6.86 -17.32 10.55
CA ASN A 79 -7.14 -17.85 9.23
C ASN A 79 -6.79 -19.34 9.13
N ALA A 80 -7.39 -19.99 8.13
CA ALA A 80 -7.22 -21.40 7.87
C ALA A 80 -6.95 -21.64 6.38
N TYR A 81 -6.18 -22.68 6.09
CA TYR A 81 -5.84 -23.10 4.73
C TYR A 81 -6.13 -24.59 4.54
N GLN A 82 -6.67 -24.93 3.37
CA GLN A 82 -6.88 -26.31 2.94
C GLN A 82 -6.24 -26.53 1.56
N PRO A 83 -4.95 -26.90 1.50
CA PRO A 83 -4.22 -27.01 0.23
C PRO A 83 -4.84 -27.95 -0.80
N GLN A 84 -5.54 -28.98 -0.33
CA GLN A 84 -6.27 -29.95 -1.15
C GLN A 84 -7.49 -29.35 -1.88
N HIS A 85 -8.08 -28.29 -1.34
CA HIS A 85 -9.26 -27.64 -1.92
C HIS A 85 -8.86 -26.40 -2.71
N ALA A 86 -8.04 -25.53 -2.12
CA ALA A 86 -7.52 -24.35 -2.78
C ALA A 86 -6.20 -23.91 -2.12
N ALA A 87 -5.09 -24.13 -2.83
CA ALA A 87 -3.73 -23.92 -2.32
C ALA A 87 -3.40 -22.52 -1.81
N LYS A 88 -4.15 -21.48 -2.22
CA LYS A 88 -3.86 -20.07 -1.88
C LYS A 88 -5.04 -19.33 -1.27
N VAL A 89 -6.15 -20.02 -0.99
CA VAL A 89 -7.33 -19.39 -0.42
C VAL A 89 -7.23 -19.48 1.10
N GLN A 90 -7.43 -18.34 1.75
CA GLN A 90 -7.59 -18.26 3.19
C GLN A 90 -9.08 -18.32 3.56
N TYR A 91 -9.38 -18.98 4.66
CA TYR A 91 -10.72 -19.07 5.25
C TYR A 91 -10.69 -18.48 6.67
N CYS A 92 -11.68 -17.69 7.06
CA CYS A 92 -11.71 -17.08 8.41
C CYS A 92 -12.49 -17.97 9.40
N THR A 93 -13.82 -18.00 9.28
CA THR A 93 -14.73 -18.75 10.17
C THR A 93 -15.31 -20.00 9.52
N ASP A 94 -15.62 -19.92 8.22
CA ASP A 94 -16.29 -20.98 7.48
C ASP A 94 -15.28 -21.80 6.68
N ILE A 95 -15.10 -23.05 7.10
CA ILE A 95 -14.23 -24.02 6.42
C ILE A 95 -15.10 -24.80 5.41
N PRO A 96 -14.74 -24.81 4.12
CA PRO A 96 -15.67 -25.24 3.05
C PRO A 96 -15.91 -26.75 3.02
N ALA A 97 -14.98 -27.55 3.53
CA ALA A 97 -15.05 -29.01 3.46
C ALA A 97 -14.17 -29.65 4.54
N GLU A 98 -14.38 -30.94 4.77
CA GLU A 98 -13.51 -31.74 5.64
C GLU A 98 -12.14 -31.99 5.00
N GLY A 99 -11.14 -32.28 5.84
CA GLY A 99 -9.77 -32.65 5.43
C GLY A 99 -8.68 -31.90 6.19
N ASP A 100 -7.44 -32.06 5.72
CA ASP A 100 -6.27 -31.41 6.30
C ASP A 100 -6.43 -29.90 6.32
N THR A 101 -6.35 -29.31 7.51
CA THR A 101 -6.62 -27.88 7.71
C THR A 101 -5.51 -27.28 8.55
N PHE A 102 -4.84 -26.27 8.00
CA PHE A 102 -3.79 -25.52 8.68
C PHE A 102 -4.41 -24.27 9.28
N LEU A 103 -4.61 -24.26 10.60
CA LEU A 103 -5.05 -23.08 11.36
C LEU A 103 -3.82 -22.24 11.74
N VAL A 104 -3.81 -20.96 11.37
CA VAL A 104 -2.78 -20.00 11.76
C VAL A 104 -3.42 -18.94 12.66
N VAL A 105 -2.70 -18.62 13.74
CA VAL A 105 -3.14 -17.67 14.76
C VAL A 105 -2.06 -16.63 14.93
N ASP A 106 -2.28 -15.42 14.41
CA ASP A 106 -1.34 -14.32 14.58
C ASP A 106 -1.77 -13.42 15.74
N LEU A 107 -0.86 -13.27 16.70
CA LEU A 107 -1.00 -12.35 17.82
C LEU A 107 -0.69 -10.92 17.33
N VAL A 108 -1.73 -10.25 16.84
CA VAL A 108 -1.66 -8.88 16.28
C VAL A 108 -1.18 -7.92 17.35
N ASP A 109 -1.88 -7.88 18.49
CA ASP A 109 -1.50 -6.98 19.57
C ASP A 109 -0.21 -7.46 20.26
N PRO A 110 0.85 -6.62 20.31
CA PRO A 110 2.15 -7.02 20.85
C PRO A 110 2.10 -7.50 22.30
N VAL A 111 1.14 -7.00 23.10
CA VAL A 111 0.95 -7.39 24.50
C VAL A 111 0.72 -8.90 24.65
N LEU A 112 0.04 -9.52 23.71
CA LEU A 112 -0.30 -10.95 23.75
C LEU A 112 0.95 -11.84 23.68
N ARG A 113 2.07 -11.36 23.12
CA ARG A 113 3.33 -12.12 23.01
C ARG A 113 4.06 -12.28 24.33
N HIS A 114 3.67 -11.51 25.33
CA HIS A 114 4.25 -11.54 26.68
C HIS A 114 3.29 -12.16 27.70
N LEU A 115 2.16 -12.70 27.25
CA LEU A 115 1.16 -13.36 28.07
C LEU A 115 1.12 -14.86 27.77
N PRO A 116 0.79 -15.71 28.74
CA PRO A 116 0.56 -17.12 28.47
C PRO A 116 -0.70 -17.30 27.61
N ILE A 117 -0.55 -17.87 26.42
CA ILE A 117 -1.65 -18.14 25.49
C ILE A 117 -1.86 -19.65 25.38
N GLY A 118 -3.11 -20.09 25.46
CA GLY A 118 -3.53 -21.46 25.24
C GLY A 118 -4.56 -21.56 24.13
N VAL A 119 -4.43 -22.55 23.26
CA VAL A 119 -5.40 -22.83 22.19
C VAL A 119 -6.04 -24.18 22.46
N ARG A 120 -7.38 -24.24 22.38
CA ARG A 120 -8.15 -25.46 22.52
C ARG A 120 -9.18 -25.55 21.40
N LEU A 121 -9.12 -26.65 20.65
CA LEU A 121 -10.14 -27.00 19.67
C LEU A 121 -11.21 -27.85 20.36
N ILE A 122 -12.47 -27.44 20.22
CA ILE A 122 -13.63 -28.15 20.78
C ILE A 122 -14.65 -28.38 19.66
N LYS A 123 -15.40 -29.47 19.76
CA LYS A 123 -16.55 -29.69 18.88
C LYS A 123 -17.64 -28.68 19.25
N GLY A 124 -18.10 -27.90 18.27
CA GLY A 124 -19.23 -26.99 18.45
C GLY A 124 -20.50 -27.77 18.82
N MET A 125 -21.22 -27.28 19.83
CA MET A 125 -22.60 -27.68 20.09
C MET A 125 -23.45 -26.72 19.28
N SER A 126 -24.09 -27.17 18.19
CA SER A 126 -25.04 -26.32 17.47
C SER A 126 -26.16 -25.92 18.42
N GLU A 127 -26.46 -24.64 18.56
CA GLU A 127 -27.85 -24.25 18.85
C GLU A 127 -28.65 -24.58 17.59
N ALA A 128 -29.64 -25.45 17.75
CA ALA A 128 -30.56 -25.85 16.68
C ALA A 128 -31.60 -24.76 16.43
#